data_AF-A0A4Y7SVK4-F1
#
_entry.id   AF-A0A4Y7SVK4-F1
#
_cell.length_a   1.000
_cell.length_b   1.000
_cell.length_c   1.000
_cell.angle_alpha   90.00
_cell.angle_beta   90.00
_cell.angle_gamma   90.00
#
_symmetry.space_group_name_H-M   'P 1'
#
loop_
_entity.id
_entity.type
_entity.pdbx_description
1 polymer ?
#
loop_
_entity_poly.entity_id
_entity_poly.type
_entity_poly.pdbx_seq_one_letter_code
_entity_poly.pdbx_strand_id
1 'polypeptide(L)'
;LPEWIGQVKKHMLGGISNEMWTRLVDRWYEFETKWARKGMAQSGRVPVANRPDVMRTWLVVPRDYDSIPDVGEVESFAMCWIRWWNGMQPAARKGEDGKMPKILSKGMDIGG
;
A
#
# COMPACT_ATOMS: atom_id res chain seq x y z
N LEU A 1 18.05 4.93 0.57
CA LEU A 1 16.64 5.38 0.71
C LEU A 1 16.43 6.54 -0.24
N PRO A 2 15.31 6.62 -0.96
CA PRO A 2 14.98 7.80 -1.74
C PRO A 2 15.04 9.06 -0.88
N GLU A 3 15.69 10.11 -1.38
CA GLU A 3 15.95 11.35 -0.63
C GLU A 3 14.65 12.04 -0.18
N TRP A 4 13.60 11.93 -1.00
CA TRP A 4 12.28 12.53 -0.74
C TRP A 4 11.66 12.06 0.59
N ILE A 5 11.90 10.82 1.04
CA ILE A 5 11.29 10.28 2.27
C ILE A 5 11.75 11.09 3.50
N GLY A 6 13.04 11.44 3.55
CA GLY A 6 13.59 12.27 4.62
C GLY A 6 13.10 13.71 4.55
N GLN A 7 12.98 14.26 3.33
CA GLN A 7 12.48 15.62 3.10
C GLN A 7 11.01 15.75 3.55
N VAL A 8 10.15 14.78 3.23
CA VAL A 8 8.75 14.76 3.64
C VAL A 8 8.60 14.61 5.15
N LYS A 9 9.40 13.75 5.82
CA LYS A 9 9.40 13.67 7.28
C LYS A 9 9.71 15.03 7.91
N LYS A 10 10.77 15.70 7.45
CA LYS A 10 11.16 17.02 7.95
C LYS A 10 10.05 18.05 7.74
N HIS A 11 9.40 18.03 6.57
CA HIS A 11 8.30 18.92 6.27
C HIS A 11 7.09 18.68 7.18
N MET A 12 6.66 17.42 7.35
CA MET A 12 5.51 17.06 8.19
C MET A 12 5.70 17.40 9.67
N LEU A 13 6.93 17.32 10.19
CA LEU A 13 7.25 17.70 11.58
C LEU A 13 7.45 19.21 11.78
N GLY A 14 7.63 19.98 10.71
CA GLY A 14 7.98 21.40 10.80
C GLY A 14 6.84 22.34 11.21
N GLY A 15 5.58 21.89 11.13
CA GLY A 15 4.41 22.78 11.33
C GLY A 15 3.41 22.36 12.42
N ILE A 16 3.58 21.19 13.04
CA ILE A 16 2.62 20.64 13.99
C ILE A 16 3.36 20.02 15.19
N SER A 17 3.26 20.66 16.36
CA SER A 17 3.85 20.20 17.62
C SER A 17 2.87 19.36 18.44
N ASN A 18 2.33 18.29 17.85
CA ASN A 18 1.38 17.39 18.51
C ASN A 18 2.03 16.00 18.65
N GLU A 19 2.03 15.42 19.85
CA GLU A 19 2.70 14.13 20.10
C GLU A 19 2.14 12.98 19.25
N MET A 20 0.81 12.93 19.07
CA MET A 20 0.16 11.92 18.24
C MET A 20 0.53 12.07 16.77
N TRP A 21 0.63 13.32 16.30
CA TRP A 21 1.10 13.62 14.95
C TRP A 21 2.55 13.17 14.75
N THR A 22 3.44 13.49 15.69
CA THR A 22 4.84 13.03 15.65
C THR A 22 4.92 11.52 15.57
N ARG A 23 4.17 10.79 16.42
CA ARG A 23 4.12 9.32 16.38
C ARG A 23 3.60 8.80 15.04
N LEU A 24 2.57 9.43 14.47
CA LEU A 24 2.04 9.05 13.16
C LEU A 24 3.10 9.23 12.05
N VAL A 25 3.77 10.37 12.03
CA VAL A 25 4.83 10.68 11.04
C VAL A 25 6.02 9.73 11.19
N ASP A 26 6.39 9.36 12.42
CA ASP A 26 7.43 8.36 12.67
C ASP A 26 7.06 6.97 12.15
N ARG A 27 5.82 6.53 12.40
CA ARG A 27 5.31 5.25 11.87
C ARG A 27 5.23 5.25 10.34
N TRP A 28 4.77 6.34 9.74
CA TRP A 28 4.76 6.52 8.29
C TRP A 28 6.19 6.46 7.72
N TYR A 29 7.14 7.17 8.32
CA TYR A 29 8.53 7.16 7.89
C TYR A 29 9.17 5.77 8.00
N GLU A 30 8.87 5.04 9.08
CA GLU A 30 9.32 3.66 9.28
C GLU A 30 8.74 2.74 8.18
N PHE A 31 7.45 2.88 7.87
CA PHE A 31 6.79 2.16 6.79
C PHE A 31 7.45 2.43 5.44
N GLU A 32 7.56 3.69 5.03
CA GLU A 32 8.16 4.09 3.75
C GLU A 32 9.63 3.64 3.67
N THR A 33 10.36 3.69 4.78
CA THR A 33 11.73 3.22 4.85
C THR A 33 11.85 1.72 4.60
N LYS A 34 11.00 0.92 5.26
CA LYS A 34 10.94 -0.54 5.05
C LYS A 34 10.47 -0.87 3.64
N TRP A 35 9.52 -0.12 3.11
CA TRP A 35 8.99 -0.25 1.76
C TRP A 35 10.06 0.05 0.70
N ALA A 36 10.79 1.14 0.87
CA ALA A 36 11.89 1.55 0.01
C ALA A 36 13.04 0.54 -0.04
N ARG A 37 13.40 -0.05 1.11
CA ARG A 37 14.45 -1.06 1.20
C ARG A 37 14.09 -2.36 0.48
N LYS A 38 12.80 -2.63 0.26
CA LYS A 38 12.33 -3.74 -0.59
C LYS A 38 12.36 -3.41 -2.09
N GLY A 39 12.95 -2.27 -2.49
CA GLY A 39 13.00 -1.80 -3.89
C GLY A 39 11.72 -1.13 -4.38
N MET A 40 10.72 -0.98 -3.50
CA MET A 40 9.36 -0.56 -3.91
C MET A 40 9.18 0.97 -3.96
N ALA A 41 9.92 1.73 -3.16
CA ALA A 41 9.78 3.19 -3.12
C ALA A 41 10.44 3.92 -4.30
N GLN A 42 11.30 3.25 -5.09
CA GLN A 42 11.89 3.86 -6.28
C GLN A 42 10.93 3.95 -7.46
N SER A 43 9.81 3.23 -7.42
CA SER A 43 8.83 3.22 -8.51
C SER A 43 7.46 3.79 -8.14
N GLY A 44 7.17 3.94 -6.84
CA GLY A 44 5.80 4.19 -6.37
C GLY A 44 4.84 3.04 -6.72
N ARG A 45 5.36 1.89 -7.18
CA ARG A 45 4.55 0.78 -7.67
C ARG A 45 4.25 -0.18 -6.53
N VAL A 46 3.00 -0.59 -6.53
CA VAL A 46 2.46 -1.65 -5.71
C VAL A 46 3.14 -2.99 -6.08
N PRO A 47 3.30 -3.98 -5.15
CA PRO A 47 3.94 -5.26 -5.46
C PRO A 47 3.45 -5.90 -6.74
N VAL A 48 4.36 -6.47 -7.52
CA VAL A 48 4.01 -7.19 -8.75
C VAL A 48 3.71 -8.66 -8.46
N ALA A 49 4.28 -9.22 -7.39
CA ALA A 49 4.06 -10.61 -7.01
C ALA A 49 2.58 -10.88 -6.72
N ASN A 50 2.00 -11.90 -7.37
CA ASN A 50 0.59 -12.30 -7.31
C ASN A 50 -0.42 -11.23 -7.78
N ARG A 51 0.04 -10.09 -8.30
CA ARG A 51 -0.83 -9.04 -8.82
C ARG A 51 -1.62 -9.58 -10.02
N PRO A 52 -2.96 -9.45 -10.06
CA PRO A 52 -3.72 -9.78 -11.25
C PRO A 52 -3.22 -8.97 -12.46
N ASP A 53 -3.03 -9.62 -13.60
CA ASP A 53 -2.45 -8.97 -14.80
C ASP A 53 -3.25 -7.74 -15.24
N VAL A 54 -4.57 -7.82 -15.09
CA VAL A 54 -5.52 -6.74 -15.36
C VAL A 54 -5.21 -5.44 -14.59
N MET A 55 -4.59 -5.55 -13.42
CA MET A 55 -4.19 -4.38 -12.61
C MET A 55 -3.00 -3.63 -13.17
N ARG A 56 -2.27 -4.22 -14.14
CA ARG A 56 -1.21 -3.53 -14.85
C ARG A 56 -1.74 -2.31 -15.62
N THR A 57 -2.95 -2.40 -16.17
CA THR A 57 -3.62 -1.32 -16.90
C THR A 57 -3.70 -0.05 -16.06
N TRP A 58 -4.11 -0.17 -14.79
CA TRP A 58 -4.27 0.98 -13.90
C TRP A 58 -2.99 1.41 -13.18
N LEU A 59 -2.00 0.52 -13.04
CA LEU A 59 -0.84 0.73 -12.15
C LEU A 59 0.51 0.94 -12.86
N VAL A 60 0.61 0.70 -14.18
CA VAL A 60 1.89 0.78 -14.92
C VAL A 60 1.89 1.83 -16.02
N VAL A 61 0.76 2.09 -16.66
CA VAL A 61 0.57 3.18 -17.64
C VAL A 61 0.10 4.43 -16.85
N PRO A 62 0.40 5.68 -17.28
CA PRO A 62 -0.28 6.85 -16.75
C PRO A 62 -1.79 6.65 -16.88
N ARG A 63 -2.41 6.19 -15.78
CA ARG A 63 -3.83 5.88 -15.55
C ARG A 63 -4.68 6.12 -16.80
N ASP A 64 -4.66 5.13 -17.69
CA ASP A 64 -5.50 5.15 -18.88
C ASP A 64 -6.93 4.85 -18.43
N TYR A 65 -7.67 5.93 -18.16
CA TYR A 65 -9.04 5.85 -17.65
C TYR A 65 -10.04 5.46 -18.74
N ASP A 66 -9.64 5.53 -20.01
CA ASP A 66 -10.48 5.18 -21.16
C ASP A 66 -10.43 3.67 -21.46
N SER A 67 -9.38 2.98 -20.98
CA SER A 67 -9.26 1.53 -21.06
C SER A 67 -9.97 0.83 -19.90
N ILE A 68 -11.14 0.24 -20.18
CA ILE A 68 -11.80 -0.71 -19.26
C ILE A 68 -11.06 -2.04 -19.32
N PRO A 69 -10.51 -2.56 -18.21
CA PRO A 69 -9.79 -3.83 -18.26
C PRO A 69 -10.75 -5.01 -18.37
N ASP A 70 -10.38 -5.98 -19.19
CA ASP A 70 -11.06 -7.26 -19.25
C ASP A 70 -10.56 -8.19 -18.13
N VAL A 71 -11.49 -8.68 -17.32
CA VAL A 71 -11.22 -9.53 -16.16
C VAL A 71 -11.27 -11.02 -16.53
N GLY A 72 -11.78 -11.38 -17.72
CA GLY A 72 -11.91 -12.77 -18.17
C GLY A 72 -12.59 -13.65 -17.12
N GLU A 73 -11.84 -14.59 -16.55
CA GLU A 73 -12.29 -15.50 -15.49
C GLU A 73 -12.34 -14.82 -14.12
N VAL A 74 -13.55 -14.38 -13.73
CA VAL A 74 -13.83 -13.63 -12.50
C VAL A 74 -13.33 -14.34 -11.24
N GLU A 75 -13.46 -15.66 -11.15
CA GLU A 75 -13.05 -16.42 -9.97
C GLU A 75 -11.53 -16.46 -9.80
N SER A 76 -10.80 -16.69 -10.90
CA SER A 76 -9.34 -16.64 -10.93
C SER A 76 -8.83 -15.24 -10.57
N PHE A 77 -9.47 -14.21 -11.13
CA PHE A 77 -9.18 -12.83 -10.80
C PHE A 77 -9.38 -12.56 -9.30
N ALA A 78 -10.52 -12.96 -8.73
CA ALA A 78 -10.83 -12.74 -7.32
C ALA A 78 -9.81 -13.40 -6.39
N MET A 79 -9.38 -14.62 -6.69
CA MET A 79 -8.35 -15.33 -5.92
C MET A 79 -6.99 -14.61 -5.97
N CYS A 80 -6.54 -14.21 -7.17
CA CYS A 80 -5.30 -13.47 -7.33
C CYS A 80 -5.38 -12.10 -6.62
N TRP A 81 -6.52 -11.42 -6.72
CA TRP A 81 -6.77 -10.15 -6.07
C TRP A 81 -6.68 -10.27 -4.54
N ILE A 82 -7.36 -11.25 -3.93
CA ILE A 82 -7.34 -11.47 -2.48
C ILE A 82 -5.92 -11.78 -2.00
N ARG A 83 -5.17 -12.64 -2.71
CA ARG A 83 -3.79 -12.99 -2.36
C ARG A 83 -2.86 -11.79 -2.44
N TRP A 84 -2.94 -11.04 -3.53
CA TRP A 84 -2.16 -9.83 -3.73
C TRP A 84 -2.46 -8.76 -2.67
N TRP A 85 -3.75 -8.48 -2.46
CA TRP A 85 -4.22 -7.45 -1.55
C TRP A 85 -3.84 -7.74 -0.10
N ASN A 86 -3.95 -9.01 0.35
CA ASN A 86 -3.46 -9.45 1.67
C ASN A 86 -1.94 -9.39 1.80
N GLY A 87 -1.19 -9.70 0.74
CA GLY A 87 0.27 -9.62 0.72
C GLY A 87 0.78 -8.21 1.03
N MET A 88 -0.03 -7.18 0.75
CA MET A 88 0.29 -5.77 1.02
C MET A 88 -0.13 -5.30 2.41
N GLN A 89 -1.06 -5.98 3.06
CA GLN A 89 -1.58 -5.49 4.32
C GLN A 89 -0.55 -5.61 5.45
N PRO A 90 -0.52 -4.63 6.39
CA PRO A 90 0.18 -4.81 7.65
C PRO A 90 -0.43 -6.00 8.42
N ALA A 91 0.37 -6.63 9.29
CA ALA A 91 -0.02 -7.85 10.00
C ALA A 91 -1.37 -7.71 10.75
N ALA A 92 -1.64 -6.54 11.34
CA ALA A 92 -2.89 -6.25 12.03
C ALA A 92 -4.14 -6.34 11.11
N ARG A 93 -3.96 -6.08 9.82
CA ARG A 93 -5.04 -6.01 8.82
C ARG A 93 -5.17 -7.24 7.93
N LYS A 94 -4.18 -8.15 7.95
CA LYS A 94 -4.25 -9.39 7.16
C LYS A 94 -5.50 -10.18 7.54
N GLY A 95 -6.25 -10.59 6.52
CA GLY A 95 -7.34 -11.54 6.68
C GLY A 95 -6.80 -12.94 6.96
N GLU A 96 -7.69 -13.86 7.30
CA GLU A 96 -7.37 -15.30 7.25
C GLU A 96 -7.12 -15.71 5.79
N ASP A 97 -6.43 -16.83 5.58
CA ASP A 97 -6.10 -17.33 4.25
C ASP A 97 -7.35 -17.44 3.37
N GLY A 98 -7.32 -16.78 2.20
CA GLY A 98 -8.42 -16.75 1.25
C GLY A 98 -9.53 -15.74 1.55
N LYS A 99 -9.45 -14.95 2.63
CA LYS A 99 -10.43 -13.90 2.95
C LYS A 99 -9.88 -12.51 2.71
N MET A 100 -10.77 -11.54 2.48
CA MET A 100 -10.38 -10.12 2.39
C MET A 100 -9.74 -9.62 3.70
N PRO A 101 -8.87 -8.59 3.64
CA PRO A 101 -8.38 -7.90 4.81
C PRO A 101 -9.49 -7.44 5.75
N LYS A 102 -9.17 -7.34 7.04
CA LYS A 102 -10.10 -6.83 8.04
C LYS A 102 -10.59 -5.43 7.64
N ILE A 103 -11.91 -5.25 7.66
CA ILE A 103 -12.56 -3.97 7.39
C ILE A 103 -12.10 -2.98 8.47
N LEU A 104 -11.78 -1.77 8.06
CA LEU A 104 -11.42 -0.69 8.98
C LEU A 104 -12.66 -0.34 9.80
N SER A 105 -12.71 -0.79 11.05
CA SER A 105 -13.89 -0.62 11.90
C SER A 105 -13.85 0.68 12.71
N LYS A 106 -12.66 1.29 12.85
CA LYS A 106 -12.34 2.68 13.26
C LYS A 106 -10.82 2.86 13.19
N GLY A 107 -10.30 4.09 13.23
CA GLY A 107 -8.88 4.45 13.02
C GLY A 107 -7.81 3.82 13.94
N MET A 108 -8.17 2.85 14.78
CA MET A 108 -7.30 2.13 15.71
C MET A 108 -6.52 0.98 15.05
N ASP A 109 -6.89 0.56 13.83
CA ASP A 109 -6.28 -0.58 13.12
C ASP A 109 -4.92 -0.26 12.44
N ILE A 110 -4.37 0.93 12.67
CA ILE A 110 -3.10 1.41 12.09
C ILE A 110 -1.94 1.40 13.10
N GLY A 111 -2.21 1.07 14.36
CA GLY A 111 -1.23 1.07 15.44
C GLY A 111 -1.18 -0.25 16.20
N GLY A 112 -0.16 -1.08 15.90
CA GLY A 112 0.34 -2.14 16.75
C GLY A 112 1.81 -1.87 17.07
#